data_AF-A0A6V7HRG9-F1
#
_entry.id   AF-A0A6V7HRG9-F1
#
_cell.length_a   1.000
_cell.length_b   1.000
_cell.length_c   1.000
_cell.angle_alpha   90.00
_cell.angle_beta   90.00
_cell.angle_gamma   90.00
#
_symmetry.space_group_name_H-M   'P 1'
#
loop_
_entity.id
_entity.type
_entity.pdbx_description
1 polymer ?
#
loop_
_entity_poly.entity_id
_entity_poly.type
_entity_poly.pdbx_seq_one_letter_code
_entity_poly.pdbx_strand_id
1 'polypeptide(L)'
;VTERIPLHIPGRCPPNMLLYPGQGEKSTWICDCMPGYLYFPLNNTCHAAYRRGPCRPGEYVVLLPNEVVPQCFYNPCRTDGAVPFGRACYYLHQKGPCIEGVIGVNEDNYQLECKKL
;
A
#
# COMPACT_ATOMS: atom_id res chain seq x y z
N VAL A 1 -20.63 -16.87 7.14
CA VAL A 1 -19.87 -15.72 7.67
C VAL A 1 -20.11 -14.58 6.71
N THR A 2 -20.77 -13.50 7.13
CA THR A 2 -20.91 -12.31 6.27
C THR A 2 -19.52 -11.73 6.03
N GLU A 3 -19.12 -11.63 4.76
CA GLU A 3 -17.84 -11.01 4.41
C GLU A 3 -17.77 -9.59 4.95
N ARG A 4 -16.69 -9.29 5.68
CA ARG A 4 -16.42 -7.97 6.25
C ARG A 4 -15.80 -7.09 5.17
N ILE A 5 -16.60 -6.71 4.18
CA ILE A 5 -16.16 -5.92 3.03
C ILE A 5 -15.92 -4.47 3.49
N PRO A 6 -14.72 -3.89 3.25
CA PRO A 6 -14.47 -2.49 3.56
C PRO A 6 -15.29 -1.57 2.66
N LEU A 7 -15.76 -0.45 3.22
CA LEU A 7 -16.64 0.49 2.52
C LEU A 7 -15.96 1.85 2.29
N HIS A 8 -16.02 2.34 1.06
CA HIS A 8 -15.71 3.73 0.74
C HIS A 8 -16.96 4.59 0.91
N ILE A 9 -16.97 5.46 1.92
CA ILE A 9 -18.04 6.44 2.14
C ILE A 9 -17.42 7.84 2.08
N PRO A 10 -17.77 8.68 1.08
CA PRO A 10 -17.22 10.02 0.94
C PRO A 10 -17.32 10.84 2.23
N GLY A 11 -16.20 11.44 2.64
CA GLY A 11 -16.12 12.29 3.84
C GLY A 11 -16.18 11.56 5.18
N ARG A 12 -16.31 10.23 5.21
CA ARG A 12 -16.37 9.46 6.47
C ARG A 12 -15.00 9.08 7.02
N CYS A 13 -14.05 8.78 6.14
CA CYS A 13 -12.67 8.49 6.50
C CYS A 13 -11.71 9.50 5.87
N PRO A 14 -10.51 9.71 6.47
CA PRO A 14 -9.45 10.49 5.86
C PRO A 14 -9.04 9.96 4.47
N PRO A 15 -8.28 10.76 3.68
CA PRO A 15 -7.75 10.29 2.42
C PRO A 15 -6.98 8.97 2.57
N ASN A 16 -7.14 8.10 1.57
CA ASN A 16 -6.51 6.78 1.50
C ASN A 16 -6.94 5.76 2.58
N MET A 17 -8.08 5.99 3.23
CA MET A 17 -8.65 5.08 4.21
C MET A 17 -10.05 4.62 3.81
N LEU A 18 -10.41 3.39 4.20
CA LEU A 18 -11.75 2.82 4.08
C LEU A 18 -12.34 2.56 5.46
N LEU A 19 -13.64 2.35 5.48
CA LEU A 19 -14.36 2.00 6.68
C LEU A 19 -14.39 0.46 6.85
N TYR A 20 -13.76 -0.03 7.90
CA TYR A 20 -13.69 -1.45 8.24
C TYR A 20 -14.62 -1.77 9.43
N PRO A 21 -15.31 -2.92 9.41
CA PRO A 21 -16.11 -3.36 10.54
C PRO A 21 -15.21 -3.82 11.69
N GLY A 22 -15.43 -3.26 12.88
CA GLY A 22 -14.63 -3.53 14.07
C GLY A 22 -14.87 -4.91 14.68
N GLN A 23 -13.90 -5.36 15.49
CA GLN A 23 -13.96 -6.58 16.29
C GLN A 23 -14.73 -6.30 17.60
N GLY A 24 -16.07 -6.33 17.58
CA GLY A 24 -16.87 -6.11 18.80
C GLY A 24 -18.33 -6.49 18.68
N GLU A 25 -19.03 -6.56 19.82
CA GLU A 25 -20.48 -6.77 19.85
C GLU A 25 -21.20 -5.53 19.30
N LYS A 26 -21.59 -5.62 18.03
CA LYS A 26 -22.44 -4.68 17.26
C LYS A 26 -21.79 -3.33 16.87
N SER A 27 -21.58 -3.18 15.56
CA SER A 27 -21.53 -1.91 14.81
C SER A 27 -20.45 -0.87 15.18
N THR A 28 -19.29 -1.29 15.67
CA THR A 28 -18.12 -0.40 15.65
C THR A 28 -17.53 -0.41 14.24
N TRP A 29 -17.24 0.78 13.70
CA TRP A 29 -16.60 0.94 12.39
C TRP A 29 -15.37 1.82 12.59
N ILE A 30 -14.24 1.39 12.02
CA ILE A 30 -12.97 2.11 12.12
C ILE A 30 -12.49 2.51 10.72
N CYS A 31 -11.78 3.62 10.63
CA CYS A 31 -11.05 3.95 9.42
C CYS A 31 -9.69 3.26 9.47
N ASP A 32 -9.34 2.56 8.39
CA ASP A 32 -8.03 1.93 8.22
C ASP A 32 -7.57 2.12 6.78
N CYS A 33 -6.28 1.94 6.52
CA CYS A 33 -5.68 2.15 5.21
C CYS A 33 -6.33 1.28 4.13
N MET A 34 -6.50 1.84 2.93
CA MET A 34 -6.86 1.06 1.74
C MET A 34 -5.84 -0.07 1.50
N PRO A 35 -6.24 -1.18 0.88
CA PRO A 35 -5.29 -2.25 0.54
C PRO A 35 -4.08 -1.73 -0.25
N GLY A 36 -2.88 -2.14 0.14
CA GLY A 36 -1.61 -1.66 -0.43
C GLY A 36 -1.13 -0.30 0.08
N TYR A 37 -1.82 0.31 1.06
CA TYR A 37 -1.41 1.54 1.73
C TYR A 37 -0.92 1.27 3.16
N LEU A 38 0.12 1.99 3.55
CA LEU A 38 0.85 1.84 4.81
C LEU A 38 0.56 3.02 5.73
N TYR A 39 0.27 2.72 7.00
CA TYR A 39 -0.11 3.68 8.03
C TYR A 39 1.10 4.36 8.70
N PHE A 40 1.13 5.69 8.69
CA PHE A 40 2.11 6.50 9.43
C PHE A 40 1.48 7.06 10.71
N PRO A 41 1.89 6.57 11.90
CA PRO A 41 1.22 6.93 13.16
C PRO A 41 1.46 8.37 13.61
N LEU A 42 2.58 8.99 13.20
CA LEU A 42 2.94 10.35 13.65
C LEU A 42 1.99 11.43 13.13
N ASN A 43 1.37 11.20 11.97
CA ASN A 43 0.50 12.16 11.29
C ASN A 43 -0.87 11.57 10.93
N ASN A 44 -1.15 10.32 11.31
CA ASN A 44 -2.40 9.62 11.04
C ASN A 44 -2.76 9.59 9.55
N THR A 45 -1.79 9.28 8.69
CA THR A 45 -1.98 9.21 7.22
C THR A 45 -1.64 7.85 6.65
N CYS A 46 -2.30 7.50 5.54
CA CYS A 46 -2.03 6.28 4.78
C CYS A 46 -1.37 6.63 3.45
N HIS A 47 -0.31 5.90 3.08
CA HIS A 47 0.46 6.13 1.87
C HIS A 47 0.70 4.83 1.10
N ALA A 48 0.49 4.85 -0.21
CA ALA A 48 0.71 3.68 -1.06
C ALA A 48 2.15 3.18 -0.93
N ALA A 49 2.32 1.87 -0.75
CA ALA A 49 3.63 1.24 -0.75
C ALA A 49 4.37 1.52 -2.08
N TYR A 50 5.68 1.70 -1.98
CA TYR A 50 6.58 2.05 -3.08
C TYR A 50 6.24 3.35 -3.83
N ARG A 51 5.44 4.23 -3.20
CA ARG A 51 5.27 5.62 -3.61
C ARG A 51 5.99 6.54 -2.63
N ARG A 52 6.31 7.76 -3.07
CA ARG A 52 7.02 8.76 -2.26
C ARG A 52 6.35 8.99 -0.91
N GLY A 53 5.02 9.13 -0.86
CA GLY A 53 4.30 9.41 0.38
C GLY A 53 4.88 10.63 1.12
N PRO A 54 5.17 10.52 2.43
CA PRO A 54 5.77 11.59 3.23
C PRO A 54 7.31 11.60 3.15
N CYS A 55 7.91 10.70 2.38
CA CYS A 55 9.37 10.55 2.28
C CYS A 55 10.01 11.65 1.43
N ARG A 56 11.33 11.76 1.50
CA ARG A 56 12.08 12.77 0.75
C ARG A 56 12.05 12.46 -0.76
N PRO A 57 12.31 13.45 -1.63
CA PRO A 57 12.49 13.17 -3.05
C PRO A 57 13.54 12.08 -3.28
N GLY A 58 13.19 11.07 -4.09
CA GLY A 58 14.07 9.92 -4.34
C GLY A 58 13.90 8.76 -3.34
N GLU A 59 13.04 8.89 -2.34
CA GLU A 59 12.65 7.82 -1.43
C GLU A 59 11.20 7.36 -1.68
N TYR A 60 10.87 6.17 -1.20
CA TYR A 60 9.51 5.65 -1.17
C TYR A 60 9.16 5.05 0.20
N VAL A 61 7.88 4.78 0.41
CA VAL A 61 7.38 4.09 1.59
C VAL A 61 7.53 2.57 1.41
N VAL A 62 8.11 1.89 2.39
CA VAL A 62 8.18 0.42 2.45
C VAL A 62 7.80 -0.09 3.83
N LEU A 63 7.28 -1.32 3.88
CA LEU A 63 7.21 -2.10 5.11
C LEU A 63 8.16 -3.29 4.96
N LEU A 64 9.21 -3.31 5.77
CA LEU A 64 10.18 -4.41 5.73
C LEU A 64 9.55 -5.68 6.32
N PRO A 65 9.98 -6.88 5.88
CA PRO A 65 9.51 -8.12 6.47
C PRO A 65 9.70 -8.14 7.99
N ASN A 66 8.65 -8.56 8.71
CA ASN A 66 8.59 -8.61 10.18
C ASN A 66 8.55 -7.25 10.89
N GLU A 67 8.49 -6.14 10.17
CA GLU A 67 8.23 -4.81 10.75
C GLU A 67 6.74 -4.49 10.75
N VAL A 68 6.33 -3.66 11.72
CA VAL A 68 4.95 -3.15 11.84
C VAL A 68 4.87 -1.63 11.62
N VAL A 69 6.02 -0.97 11.49
CA VAL A 69 6.12 0.47 11.25
C VAL A 69 6.73 0.70 9.87
N PRO A 70 6.03 1.41 8.97
CA PRO A 70 6.57 1.75 7.65
C PRO A 70 7.79 2.67 7.74
N GLN A 71 8.69 2.55 6.78
CA GLN A 71 9.92 3.34 6.70
C GLN A 71 10.07 4.00 5.34
N CYS A 72 10.82 5.09 5.32
CA CYS A 72 11.29 5.72 4.08
C CYS A 72 12.58 5.06 3.65
N PHE A 73 12.62 4.58 2.41
CA PHE A 73 13.78 3.92 1.85
C PHE A 73 14.15 4.51 0.50
N TYR A 74 15.45 4.61 0.22
CA TYR A 74 15.95 5.12 -1.05
C TYR A 74 15.42 4.29 -2.21
N ASN A 75 14.83 4.95 -3.21
CA ASN A 75 14.35 4.30 -4.42
C ASN A 75 15.52 4.13 -5.42
N PRO A 76 15.99 2.89 -5.70
CA PRO A 76 17.09 2.65 -6.63
C PRO A 76 16.79 3.12 -8.06
N CYS A 77 15.51 3.21 -8.43
CA CYS A 77 15.04 3.63 -9.74
C CYS A 77 14.91 5.16 -9.87
N ARG A 78 15.13 5.92 -8.80
CA ARG A 78 15.17 7.39 -8.76
C ARG A 78 13.92 8.10 -9.30
N THR A 79 12.82 7.38 -9.52
CA THR A 79 11.59 7.88 -10.11
C THR A 79 10.41 7.34 -9.32
N ASP A 80 9.53 8.23 -8.83
CA ASP A 80 8.38 7.82 -8.02
C ASP A 80 7.46 6.87 -8.81
N GLY A 81 7.08 5.75 -8.18
CA GLY A 81 6.31 4.68 -8.81
C GLY A 81 7.10 3.69 -9.66
N ALA A 82 8.38 3.94 -9.92
CA ALA A 82 9.28 2.94 -10.47
C ALA A 82 9.93 2.14 -9.33
N VAL A 83 9.97 0.82 -9.48
CA VAL A 83 10.45 -0.12 -8.47
C VAL A 83 11.49 -1.08 -9.06
N PRO A 84 12.49 -1.53 -8.27
CA PRO A 84 13.39 -2.59 -8.69
C PRO A 84 12.62 -3.91 -8.77
N PHE A 85 12.63 -4.54 -9.94
CA PHE A 85 12.01 -5.86 -10.15
C PHE A 85 12.95 -6.73 -10.97
N GLY A 86 13.49 -7.77 -10.34
CA GLY A 86 14.58 -8.57 -10.91
C GLY A 86 15.84 -7.72 -11.09
N ARG A 87 16.29 -7.52 -12.34
CA ARG A 87 17.53 -6.80 -12.66
C ARG A 87 17.31 -5.38 -13.22
N ALA A 88 16.08 -4.92 -13.30
CA ALA A 88 15.74 -3.63 -13.91
C ALA A 88 14.66 -2.89 -13.12
N CYS A 89 14.42 -1.66 -13.52
CA CYS A 89 13.39 -0.79 -12.96
C CYS A 89 12.15 -0.78 -13.83
N TYR A 90 10.99 -0.91 -13.22
CA TYR A 90 9.71 -0.90 -13.91
C TYR A 90 8.69 -0.11 -13.11
N TYR A 91 7.69 0.46 -13.77
CA TYR A 91 6.61 1.13 -13.09
C TYR A 91 5.62 0.11 -12.52
N LEU A 92 5.11 0.41 -11.31
CA LEU A 92 3.96 -0.28 -10.76
C LEU A 92 2.75 -0.20 -11.70
N HIS A 93 1.91 -1.23 -11.65
CA HIS A 93 0.70 -1.40 -12.46
C HIS A 93 0.97 -1.45 -13.97
N GLN A 94 2.21 -1.67 -14.38
CA GLN A 94 2.57 -1.98 -15.75
C GLN A 94 2.96 -3.45 -15.88
N LYS A 95 2.86 -3.98 -17.10
CA LYS A 95 3.23 -5.36 -17.41
C LYS A 95 4.65 -5.70 -16.96
N GLY A 96 5.60 -4.79 -17.23
CA GLY A 96 7.01 -5.02 -16.91
C GLY A 96 7.52 -6.38 -17.43
N PRO A 97 8.24 -7.17 -16.62
CA PRO A 97 8.70 -8.50 -16.98
C PRO A 97 7.68 -9.61 -16.68
N CYS A 98 6.45 -9.28 -16.26
CA CYS A 98 5.42 -10.28 -15.95
C CYS A 98 4.90 -10.95 -17.22
N ILE A 99 4.83 -12.29 -17.21
CA ILE A 99 4.26 -13.09 -18.32
C ILE A 99 2.76 -12.79 -18.44
N GLU A 100 2.06 -12.90 -17.31
CA GLU A 100 0.66 -12.51 -17.13
C GLU A 100 0.55 -11.50 -15.99
N GLY A 101 -0.40 -10.57 -16.13
CA GLY A 101 -0.66 -9.54 -15.13
C GLY A 101 0.29 -8.34 -15.21
N VAL A 102 0.43 -7.67 -14.07
CA VAL A 102 1.23 -6.45 -13.91
C VAL A 102 2.06 -6.53 -12.63
N ILE A 103 3.09 -5.70 -12.53
CA ILE A 103 3.82 -5.55 -11.27
C ILE A 103 2.89 -4.87 -10.26
N GLY A 104 2.56 -5.58 -9.20
CA GLY A 104 1.71 -5.12 -8.12
C GLY A 104 2.41 -5.22 -6.76
N VAL A 105 1.73 -4.70 -5.75
CA VAL A 105 2.09 -4.88 -4.35
C VAL A 105 1.13 -5.90 -3.77
N ASN A 106 1.68 -6.92 -3.11
CA ASN A 106 0.91 -7.88 -2.34
C ASN A 106 0.28 -7.17 -1.13
N GLU A 107 -1.04 -7.29 -0.96
CA GLU A 107 -1.77 -6.53 0.06
C GLU A 107 -1.58 -7.05 1.49
N ASP A 108 -1.06 -8.28 1.65
CA ASP A 108 -0.84 -8.91 2.95
C ASP A 108 0.56 -8.63 3.50
N ASN A 109 1.58 -8.62 2.63
CA ASN A 109 2.99 -8.53 3.04
C ASN A 109 3.78 -7.38 2.39
N TYR A 110 3.12 -6.57 1.56
CA TYR A 110 3.67 -5.41 0.87
C TYR A 110 4.88 -5.69 -0.02
N GLN A 111 5.13 -6.95 -0.40
CA GLN A 111 6.17 -7.30 -1.36
C GLN A 111 5.71 -7.09 -2.80
N LEU A 112 6.65 -6.90 -3.71
CA LEU A 112 6.37 -6.79 -5.14
C LEU A 112 6.12 -8.18 -5.74
N GLU A 113 5.08 -8.29 -6.56
CA GLU A 113 4.73 -9.53 -7.26
C GLU A 113 4.14 -9.26 -8.64
N CYS A 114 4.06 -10.30 -9.48
CA CYS A 114 3.23 -10.25 -10.68
C CYS A 114 1.78 -10.57 -10.28
N LYS A 115 0.95 -9.53 -10.18
CA LYS A 115 -0.47 -9.62 -9.80
C LYS A 115 -1.32 -9.74 -11.07
N LYS A 116 -2.22 -10.72 -11.10
CA LYS A 116 -3.22 -10.83 -12.17
C LYS A 116 -4.23 -9.69 -12.08
N LEU A 117 -4.67 -9.18 -13.23
CA LEU A 117 -5.71 -8.15 -13.34
C LEU A 117 -7.09 -8.76 -13.18
#